data_AF-A0AAE1PM08-F1
#
_entry.id   AF-A0AAE1PM08-F1
#
_cell.length_a   1.000
_cell.length_b   1.000
_cell.length_c   1.000
_cell.angle_alpha   90.00
_cell.angle_beta   90.00
_cell.angle_gamma   90.00
#
_symmetry.space_group_name_H-M   'P 1'
#
loop_
_entity.id
_entity.type
_entity.pdbx_description
1 polymer ?
#
loop_
_entity_poly.entity_id
_entity_poly.type
_entity_poly.pdbx_seq_one_letter_code
_entity_poly.pdbx_strand_id
1 'polypeptide(L)'
;MRVLLSQSTPPSDQPRSRLLVSVWLLVCLILTSAFTSNLVGIFTTNTFPAPITSLSQLAAQSTIRLTVPDHGSFVSNQLKRAEDYVSLRRFRGRIELFPLECEAVGGMTAGTHGFVEVATHTMIMLTTKYKVT
;
A
#
# COMPACT_ATOMS: atom_id res chain seq x y z
N MET A 1 28.47 11.30 -19.81
CA MET A 1 29.21 10.95 -18.59
C MET A 1 30.73 11.21 -18.69
N ARG A 2 31.20 12.16 -19.53
CA ARG A 2 32.62 12.56 -19.61
C ARG A 2 32.95 13.84 -18.82
N VAL A 3 31.92 14.60 -18.42
CA VAL A 3 32.06 15.92 -17.79
C VAL A 3 32.45 15.84 -16.31
N LEU A 4 32.05 14.79 -15.58
CA LEU A 4 32.37 14.68 -14.14
C LEU A 4 33.84 14.31 -13.87
N LEU A 5 34.50 13.58 -14.79
CA LEU A 5 35.91 13.22 -14.66
C LEU A 5 36.86 14.40 -14.96
N SER A 6 36.35 15.43 -15.64
CA SER A 6 37.12 16.63 -16.03
C SER A 6 37.39 17.62 -14.90
N GLN A 7 36.82 17.41 -13.71
CA GLN A 7 36.99 18.27 -12.53
C GLN A 7 37.97 17.68 -11.50
N SER A 8 38.63 16.56 -11.82
CA SER A 8 39.61 15.96 -10.91
C SER A 8 40.89 16.80 -10.87
N THR A 9 41.35 17.11 -9.65
CA THR A 9 42.59 17.85 -9.40
C THR A 9 43.79 17.17 -10.09
N PRO A 10 44.78 17.94 -10.62
CA PRO A 10 45.95 17.37 -11.27
C PRO A 10 46.70 16.42 -10.32
N PRO A 11 47.26 15.31 -10.84
CA PRO A 11 47.93 14.32 -10.00
C PRO A 11 49.16 14.95 -9.33
N SER A 12 49.23 14.88 -8.01
CA SER A 12 50.42 15.31 -7.27
C SER A 12 51.58 14.34 -7.50
N ASP A 13 52.77 14.86 -7.79
CA ASP A 13 53.99 14.06 -7.99
C ASP A 13 54.48 13.32 -6.73
N GLN A 14 54.12 13.80 -5.52
CA GLN A 14 54.57 13.17 -4.28
C GLN A 14 53.76 11.90 -3.94
N PRO A 15 54.41 10.75 -3.66
CA PRO A 15 53.73 9.47 -3.43
C PRO A 15 52.82 9.48 -2.19
N ARG A 16 53.16 10.28 -1.17
CA ARG A 16 52.35 10.45 0.05
C ARG A 16 51.02 11.15 -0.23
N SER A 17 51.05 12.18 -1.07
CA SER A 17 49.85 12.92 -1.47
C SER A 17 48.92 12.06 -2.33
N ARG A 18 49.48 11.18 -3.18
CA ARG A 18 48.69 10.24 -3.98
C ARG A 18 47.93 9.25 -3.10
N LEU A 19 48.59 8.70 -2.09
CA LEU A 19 47.95 7.81 -1.09
C LEU A 19 46.80 8.51 -0.36
N LEU A 20 47.00 9.76 0.09
CA LEU A 20 45.95 10.54 0.74
C LEU A 20 44.75 10.81 -0.17
N VAL A 21 45.00 11.19 -1.43
CA VAL A 21 43.93 11.40 -2.43
C VAL A 21 43.19 10.10 -2.73
N SER A 22 43.88 8.97 -2.82
CA SER A 22 43.23 7.66 -3.03
C SER A 22 42.35 7.25 -1.85
N VAL A 23 42.81 7.45 -0.62
CA VAL A 23 42.00 7.18 0.59
C VAL A 23 40.80 8.12 0.63
N TRP A 24 40.98 9.40 0.32
CA TRP A 24 39.90 10.38 0.26
C TRP A 24 38.83 10.00 -0.78
N LEU A 25 39.25 9.65 -1.99
CA LEU A 25 38.35 9.19 -3.05
C LEU A 25 37.61 7.92 -2.63
N LEU A 26 38.27 7.00 -1.95
CA LEU A 26 37.65 5.79 -1.43
C LEU A 26 36.58 6.10 -0.37
N VAL A 27 36.85 7.04 0.54
CA VAL A 27 35.85 7.52 1.52
C VAL A 27 34.65 8.15 0.83
N CYS A 28 34.87 9.05 -0.14
CA CYS A 28 33.77 9.66 -0.91
C CYS A 28 32.93 8.61 -1.68
N LEU A 29 33.59 7.58 -2.23
CA LEU A 29 32.92 6.50 -2.95
C LEU A 29 32.05 5.65 -2.00
N ILE A 30 32.56 5.30 -0.83
CA ILE A 30 31.80 4.57 0.18
C ILE A 30 30.59 5.40 0.64
N LEU A 31 30.79 6.70 0.91
CA LEU A 31 29.73 7.57 1.40
C LEU A 31 28.60 7.78 0.37
N THR A 32 28.97 8.00 -0.90
CA THR A 32 28.00 8.11 -2.00
C THR A 32 27.28 6.79 -2.27
N SER A 33 27.98 5.66 -2.19
CA SER A 33 27.37 4.33 -2.30
C SER A 33 26.35 4.07 -1.17
N ALA A 34 26.72 4.34 0.08
CA ALA A 34 25.83 4.16 1.23
C ALA A 34 24.58 5.05 1.15
N PHE A 35 24.76 6.32 0.76
CA PHE A 35 23.64 7.23 0.55
C PHE A 35 22.71 6.76 -0.59
N THR A 36 23.31 6.32 -1.71
CA THR A 36 22.54 5.78 -2.85
C THR A 36 21.78 4.52 -2.44
N SER A 37 22.36 3.64 -1.64
CA SER A 37 21.69 2.43 -1.14
C SER A 37 20.52 2.76 -0.22
N ASN A 38 20.66 3.74 0.68
CA ASN A 38 19.56 4.18 1.55
C ASN A 38 18.41 4.77 0.73
N LEU A 39 18.74 5.58 -0.28
CA LEU A 39 17.76 6.19 -1.18
C LEU A 39 17.04 5.13 -2.03
N VAL A 40 17.78 4.16 -2.57
CA VAL A 40 17.20 3.01 -3.28
C VAL A 40 16.31 2.20 -2.36
N GLY A 41 16.69 2.00 -1.10
CA GLY A 41 15.85 1.37 -0.07
C GLY A 41 14.49 2.05 0.03
N ILE A 42 14.48 3.38 0.20
CA ILE A 42 13.24 4.17 0.30
C ILE A 42 12.37 4.05 -0.95
N PHE A 43 12.95 4.01 -2.14
CA PHE A 43 12.18 3.90 -3.39
C PHE A 43 11.77 2.48 -3.76
N THR A 44 12.46 1.46 -3.24
CA THR A 44 12.13 0.05 -3.51
C THR A 44 11.17 -0.54 -2.50
N THR A 45 11.10 0.02 -1.28
CA THR A 45 10.06 -0.35 -0.33
C THR A 45 8.71 0.06 -0.89
N ASN A 46 7.84 -0.91 -1.19
CA ASN A 46 6.44 -0.65 -1.49
C ASN A 46 5.78 -0.08 -0.23
N THR A 47 5.61 1.25 -0.19
CA THR A 47 4.98 1.96 0.93
C THR A 47 3.48 1.70 1.02
N PHE A 48 2.88 1.18 -0.05
CA PHE A 48 1.46 0.83 -0.05
C PHE A 48 1.30 -0.63 0.39
N PRO A 49 0.49 -0.91 1.43
CA PRO A 49 0.09 -2.29 1.71
C PRO A 49 -0.53 -2.85 0.42
N ALA A 50 -0.09 -4.04 0.02
CA ALA A 50 -0.59 -4.67 -1.19
C ALA A 50 -2.14 -4.63 -1.19
N PRO A 51 -2.77 -4.22 -2.30
CA PRO A 51 -4.22 -4.16 -2.35
C PRO A 51 -4.77 -5.54 -2.05
N ILE A 52 -5.80 -5.60 -1.22
CA ILE A 52 -6.46 -6.86 -0.88
C ILE A 52 -7.27 -7.28 -2.10
N THR A 53 -6.73 -8.19 -2.90
CA THR A 53 -7.35 -8.65 -4.15
C THR A 53 -8.24 -9.87 -3.95
N SER A 54 -8.15 -10.52 -2.79
CA SER A 54 -8.86 -11.78 -2.52
C SER A 54 -9.52 -11.79 -1.14
N LEU A 55 -10.67 -12.47 -1.07
CA LEU A 55 -11.38 -12.72 0.18
C LEU A 55 -10.53 -13.51 1.19
N SER A 56 -9.60 -14.35 0.73
CA SER A 56 -8.69 -15.09 1.61
C SER A 56 -7.68 -14.18 2.30
N GLN A 57 -7.14 -13.18 1.60
CA GLN A 57 -6.27 -12.15 2.18
C GLN A 57 -7.05 -11.26 3.16
N LEU A 58 -8.28 -10.88 2.81
CA LEU A 58 -9.15 -10.14 3.71
C LEU A 58 -9.49 -10.94 4.98
N ALA A 59 -9.62 -12.27 4.86
CA ALA A 59 -9.90 -13.15 6.00
C ALA A 59 -8.67 -13.31 6.91
N ALA A 60 -7.47 -13.32 6.31
CA ALA A 60 -6.20 -13.39 7.02
C ALA A 60 -5.90 -12.09 7.78
N GLN A 61 -6.32 -10.94 7.23
CA GLN A 61 -6.16 -9.64 7.88
C GLN A 61 -7.22 -9.45 8.97
N SER A 62 -6.84 -9.69 10.23
CA SER A 62 -7.77 -9.67 11.36
C SER A 62 -8.15 -8.29 11.87
N THR A 63 -7.45 -7.25 11.42
CA THR A 63 -7.57 -5.89 11.95
C THR A 63 -8.77 -5.11 11.41
N ILE A 64 -9.25 -5.45 10.21
CA ILE A 64 -10.27 -4.65 9.50
C ILE A 64 -11.65 -5.29 9.69
N ARG A 65 -12.62 -4.53 10.18
CA ARG A 65 -14.04 -4.92 10.24
C ARG A 65 -14.72 -4.66 8.91
N LEU A 66 -15.81 -5.37 8.60
CA LEU A 66 -16.51 -5.20 7.33
C LEU A 66 -17.85 -4.52 7.54
N THR A 67 -18.08 -3.41 6.84
CA THR A 67 -19.36 -2.73 6.80
C THR A 67 -20.08 -3.09 5.51
N VAL A 68 -21.32 -3.56 5.65
CA VAL A 68 -22.17 -3.87 4.50
C VAL A 68 -23.45 -3.07 4.61
N PRO A 69 -23.87 -2.36 3.55
CA PRO A 69 -25.17 -1.71 3.54
C PRO A 69 -26.28 -2.75 3.63
N ASP A 70 -27.21 -2.52 4.54
CA ASP A 70 -28.39 -3.35 4.72
C ASP A 70 -29.38 -3.02 3.60
N HIS A 71 -29.22 -3.66 2.43
CA HIS A 71 -30.22 -3.64 1.35
C HIS A 71 -31.48 -4.47 1.73
N GLY A 72 -31.85 -4.46 3.01
CA GLY A 72 -32.75 -5.41 3.64
C GLY A 72 -32.13 -6.81 3.76
N SER A 73 -32.97 -7.84 3.78
CA SER A 73 -32.53 -9.20 4.12
C SER A 73 -31.59 -9.90 3.12
N PHE A 74 -31.23 -9.29 1.97
CA PHE A 74 -30.48 -9.98 0.93
C PHE A 74 -29.07 -10.41 1.39
N VAL A 75 -28.27 -9.48 1.89
CA VAL A 75 -26.89 -9.76 2.33
C VAL A 75 -26.90 -10.76 3.48
N SER A 76 -27.79 -10.56 4.46
CA SER A 76 -27.89 -11.45 5.61
C SER A 76 -28.35 -12.87 5.21
N ASN A 77 -29.26 -13.00 4.24
CA ASN A 77 -29.68 -14.30 3.72
C ASN A 77 -28.58 -14.98 2.88
N GLN A 78 -27.81 -14.21 2.10
CA GLN A 78 -26.66 -14.75 1.37
C GLN A 78 -25.55 -15.20 2.32
N LEU A 79 -25.29 -14.46 3.41
CA LEU A 79 -24.31 -14.85 4.40
C LEU A 79 -24.71 -16.11 5.16
N LYS A 80 -26.01 -16.29 5.46
CA LYS A 80 -26.56 -17.53 6.02
C LYS A 80 -26.43 -18.70 5.03
N ARG A 81 -26.69 -18.47 3.75
CA ARG A 81 -26.60 -19.50 2.71
C ARG A 81 -25.15 -19.86 2.35
N ALA A 82 -24.24 -18.93 2.55
CA ALA A 82 -22.82 -19.11 2.31
C ALA A 82 -22.07 -19.75 3.51
N GLU A 83 -22.78 -20.19 4.55
CA GLU A 83 -22.22 -20.95 5.69
C GLU A 83 -21.50 -22.24 5.24
N ASP A 84 -21.80 -22.73 4.04
CA ASP A 84 -21.13 -23.87 3.41
C ASP A 84 -19.66 -23.56 3.03
N TYR A 85 -19.28 -22.28 2.93
CA TYR A 85 -17.93 -21.86 2.57
C TYR A 85 -17.10 -21.49 3.81
N VAL A 86 -16.03 -22.27 4.05
CA VAL A 86 -15.11 -22.13 5.21
C VAL A 86 -14.51 -20.73 5.36
N SER A 87 -14.27 -20.03 4.26
CA SER A 87 -13.71 -18.67 4.24
C SER A 87 -14.70 -17.61 4.72
N LEU A 88 -16.01 -17.79 4.46
CA LEU A 88 -17.05 -16.82 4.79
C LEU A 88 -17.50 -16.90 6.26
N ARG A 89 -17.33 -18.08 6.88
CA ARG A 89 -17.59 -18.28 8.31
C ARG A 89 -16.76 -17.34 9.21
N ARG A 90 -15.53 -17.00 8.80
CA ARG A 90 -14.66 -16.09 9.55
C ARG A 90 -15.12 -14.63 9.51
N PHE A 91 -15.90 -14.24 8.52
CA PHE A 91 -16.37 -12.86 8.37
C PHE A 91 -17.64 -12.56 9.14
N ARG A 92 -18.47 -13.57 9.43
CA ARG A 92 -19.75 -13.37 10.11
C ARG A 92 -19.65 -12.61 11.43
N GLY A 93 -18.63 -12.89 12.23
CA GLY A 93 -18.39 -12.19 13.51
C GLY A 93 -17.76 -10.79 13.38
N ARG A 94 -17.46 -10.36 12.14
CA ARG A 94 -16.79 -9.09 11.82
C ARG A 94 -17.61 -8.20 10.88
N ILE A 95 -18.77 -8.67 10.44
CA ILE A 95 -19.66 -7.92 9.57
C ILE A 95 -20.61 -7.10 10.43
N GLU A 96 -20.58 -5.79 10.23
CA GLU A 96 -21.52 -4.84 10.78
C GLU A 96 -22.44 -4.37 9.66
N LEU A 97 -23.75 -4.51 9.87
CA LEU A 97 -24.76 -4.06 8.91
C LEU A 97 -25.16 -2.64 9.27
N PHE A 98 -25.17 -1.76 8.27
CA PHE A 98 -25.60 -0.37 8.43
C PHE A 98 -26.83 -0.10 7.57
N PRO A 99 -27.87 0.55 8.12
CA PRO A 99 -29.09 0.85 7.37
C PRO A 99 -28.86 1.89 6.26
N LEU A 100 -27.85 2.74 6.42
CA LEU A 100 -27.49 3.80 5.50
C LEU A 100 -26.00 3.74 5.19
N GLU A 101 -25.65 3.85 3.91
CA GLU A 101 -24.25 3.86 3.45
C GLU A 101 -23.45 5.01 4.07
N CYS A 102 -24.08 6.17 4.28
CA CYS A 102 -23.43 7.35 4.87
C CYS A 102 -22.87 7.09 6.27
N GLU A 103 -23.47 6.16 7.03
CA GLU A 103 -23.03 5.81 8.38
C GLU A 103 -21.78 4.92 8.34
N ALA A 104 -21.68 4.05 7.32
CA ALA A 104 -20.50 3.22 7.09
C ALA A 104 -19.26 4.03 6.67
N VAL A 105 -19.44 5.22 6.06
CA VAL A 105 -18.35 6.11 5.65
C VAL A 105 -17.49 6.57 6.84
N GLY A 106 -18.09 6.74 8.02
CA GLY A 106 -17.34 7.13 9.23
C GLY A 106 -16.29 6.08 9.61
N GLY A 107 -16.64 4.79 9.52
CA GLY A 107 -15.72 3.69 9.79
C GLY A 107 -14.63 3.55 8.71
N MET A 108 -14.98 3.82 7.45
CA MET A 108 -14.03 3.80 6.33
C MET A 108 -12.99 4.91 6.43
N THR A 109 -13.43 6.14 6.72
CA THR A 109 -12.53 7.30 6.82
C THR A 109 -11.58 7.19 8.01
N ALA A 110 -12.01 6.52 9.09
CA ALA A 110 -11.16 6.17 10.22
C ALA A 110 -10.17 5.03 9.93
N GLY A 111 -10.24 4.37 8.76
CA GLY A 111 -9.36 3.26 8.37
C GLY A 111 -9.57 1.97 9.18
N THR A 112 -10.67 1.87 9.93
CA THR A 112 -10.98 0.73 10.80
C THR A 112 -11.89 -0.30 10.12
N HIS A 113 -12.63 0.15 9.11
CA HIS A 113 -13.63 -0.66 8.41
C HIS A 113 -13.38 -0.70 6.90
N GLY A 114 -13.55 -1.89 6.32
CA GLY A 114 -13.61 -2.13 4.88
C GLY A 114 -15.07 -2.20 4.43
N PHE A 115 -15.35 -1.60 3.28
CA PHE A 115 -16.71 -1.55 2.73
C PHE A 115 -16.89 -2.63 1.67
N VAL A 116 -17.96 -3.41 1.80
CA VAL A 116 -18.30 -4.47 0.85
C VAL A 116 -19.63 -4.12 0.21
N GLU A 117 -19.63 -4.01 -1.11
CA GLU A 117 -20.78 -3.61 -1.90
C GLU A 117 -20.83 -4.40 -3.21
N VAL A 118 -22.02 -4.43 -3.82
CA VAL A 118 -22.19 -4.98 -5.15
C VAL A 118 -21.56 -4.04 -6.17
N ALA A 119 -20.59 -4.55 -6.94
CA ALA A 119 -19.84 -3.76 -7.92
C ALA A 119 -20.74 -2.99 -8.90
N THR A 120 -21.87 -3.57 -9.33
CA THR A 120 -22.84 -2.90 -10.21
C THR A 120 -23.48 -1.69 -9.55
N HIS A 121 -23.80 -1.75 -8.25
CA HIS A 121 -24.37 -0.63 -7.50
C HIS A 121 -23.34 0.49 -7.34
N THR A 122 -22.10 0.14 -6.95
CA THR A 122 -20.99 1.09 -6.85
C THR A 122 -20.74 1.79 -8.19
N MET A 123 -20.74 1.03 -9.28
CA MET A 123 -20.53 1.57 -10.63
C MET A 123 -21.66 2.52 -11.04
N ILE A 124 -22.93 2.16 -10.79
CA ILE A 124 -24.07 3.05 -11.05
C ILE A 124 -23.96 4.32 -10.21
N MET A 125 -23.63 4.22 -8.92
CA MET A 125 -23.44 5.37 -8.03
C MET A 125 -22.32 6.29 -8.52
N LEU A 126 -21.18 5.74 -8.93
CA LEU A 126 -20.06 6.51 -9.47
C LEU A 126 -20.44 7.26 -10.76
N THR A 127 -21.16 6.59 -11.66
CA THR A 127 -21.60 7.20 -12.93
C THR A 127 -22.70 8.24 -12.72
N THR A 128 -23.70 7.95 -11.89
CA THR A 128 -24.90 8.80 -11.74
C THR A 128 -24.72 9.95 -10.76
N LYS A 129 -24.09 9.69 -9.61
CA LYS A 129 -23.96 10.65 -8.51
C LYS A 129 -22.66 11.46 -8.59
N TYR A 130 -21.56 10.80 -8.96
CA TYR A 130 -20.24 11.41 -8.97
C TYR A 130 -19.75 11.80 -10.37
N LYS A 131 -20.48 11.42 -11.44
CA LYS A 131 -20.15 11.69 -12.85
C LYS A 131 -18.70 11.30 -13.22
N VAL A 132 -18.19 10.26 -12.59
CA VAL A 132 -16.88 9.69 -12.92
C VAL A 132 -17.09 8.73 -14.09
N THR A 133 -16.63 9.12 -15.28
CA THR A 133 -16.64 8.31 -16.52
C THR A 133 -15.41 7.43 -16.63
#